data_AF-A0A370LKL7-F1
#
_entry.id   AF-A0A370LKL7-F1
#
_cell.length_a   1.000
_cell.length_b   1.000
_cell.length_c   1.000
_cell.angle_alpha   90.00
_cell.angle_beta   90.00
_cell.angle_gamma   90.00
#
_symmetry.space_group_name_H-M   'P 1'
#
loop_
_entity.id
_entity.type
_entity.pdbx_description
1 polymer ?
#
loop_
_entity_poly.entity_id
_entity_poly.type
_entity_poly.pdbx_seq_one_letter_code
_entity_poly.pdbx_strand_id
1 'polypeptide(L)'
;MAWVVIVLVAKGLKLEKHGFEIKAYSLVYKNKGVQSVLTKMLSRTRRGIRVFADVSVISGFIMMGFAFWFLLSNISKFFVAPTEFAEVTVLIPGITLTSSASITYFLLSIPIVLVIHEGAHGIVATLEKIKIKTGGFAIFIAMFAGFVEPDEEEFDKAKKISKLRVIGAGATSNVIFALVLGAILLTNPLFAIVLPEPILGAFYDAPEGVMVLSLIDGLGAEKAGIQPNDIITAINDQRILTPIDFQNIELKSGETVTVSVLRDGNELQIPVEIMPSPEDPERGLIGIMRDNSFAYKPVYNFIEWNNPQLSMFLLWLWMISFFIGIINMLPLPILDGGKFIHSIIDKKISDKSVNIMMWSIYGFTFILFGLNIGLSYFKSGWFTI
;
A
#
# COMPACT_ATOMS: atom_id res chain seq x y z
N MET A 1 14.94 25.47 -8.56
CA MET A 1 16.27 24.91 -8.89
C MET A 1 16.19 23.51 -9.50
N ALA A 2 15.52 22.53 -8.88
CA ALA A 2 15.42 21.16 -9.41
C ALA A 2 14.90 21.06 -10.86
N TRP A 3 13.84 21.79 -11.20
CA TRP A 3 13.30 21.79 -12.57
C TRP A 3 14.28 22.34 -13.62
N VAL A 4 15.08 23.35 -13.26
CA VAL A 4 16.12 23.89 -14.15
C VAL A 4 17.18 22.82 -14.43
N VAL A 5 17.58 22.06 -13.41
CA VAL A 5 18.52 20.93 -13.57
C VAL A 5 17.94 19.86 -14.49
N ILE A 6 16.66 19.47 -14.30
CA ILE A 6 15.99 18.49 -15.18
C ILE A 6 16.00 18.95 -16.64
N VAL A 7 15.66 20.20 -16.91
CA VAL A 7 15.66 20.75 -18.28
C VAL A 7 17.06 20.81 -18.86
N LEU A 8 18.07 21.24 -18.09
CA LEU A 8 19.46 21.30 -18.55
C LEU A 8 20.01 19.90 -18.86
N VAL A 9 19.76 18.92 -17.99
CA VAL A 9 20.14 17.51 -18.21
C VAL A 9 19.42 16.94 -19.43
N ALA A 10 18.11 17.15 -19.55
CA ALA A 10 17.31 16.66 -20.68
C ALA A 10 17.80 17.24 -22.02
N LYS A 11 18.15 18.54 -22.05
CA LYS A 11 18.75 19.19 -23.22
C LYS A 11 20.17 18.68 -23.50
N GLY A 12 20.99 18.50 -22.46
CA GLY A 12 22.36 17.96 -22.57
C GLY A 12 22.38 16.55 -23.14
N LEU A 13 21.44 15.69 -22.71
CA LEU A 13 21.24 14.33 -23.22
C LEU A 13 20.53 14.28 -24.58
N LYS A 14 20.11 15.42 -25.13
CA LYS A 14 19.37 15.53 -26.40
C LYS A 14 18.15 14.60 -26.42
N LEU A 15 17.39 14.58 -25.33
CA LEU A 15 16.21 13.71 -25.18
C LEU A 15 15.15 13.97 -26.26
N GLU A 16 15.12 15.15 -26.86
CA GLU A 16 14.26 15.48 -28.00
C GLU A 16 14.45 14.53 -29.19
N LYS A 17 15.66 13.99 -29.38
CA LYS A 17 15.95 12.97 -30.42
C LYS A 17 15.37 11.60 -30.08
N HIS A 18 14.94 11.39 -28.85
CA HIS A 18 14.46 10.13 -28.30
C HIS A 18 12.97 10.21 -27.94
N GLY A 19 12.21 11.10 -28.57
CA GLY A 19 10.75 11.18 -28.40
C GLY A 19 10.28 12.00 -27.19
N PHE A 20 11.16 12.79 -26.59
CA PHE A 20 10.78 13.71 -25.52
C PHE A 20 10.45 15.10 -26.07
N GLU A 21 9.32 15.67 -25.64
CA GLU A 21 8.99 17.08 -25.78
C GLU A 21 9.37 17.81 -24.48
N ILE A 22 10.30 18.76 -24.57
CA ILE A 22 10.76 19.56 -23.42
C ILE A 22 10.13 20.94 -23.51
N LYS A 23 9.32 21.32 -22.52
CA LYS A 23 8.72 22.66 -22.36
C LYS A 23 9.19 23.29 -21.06
N ALA A 24 8.91 24.58 -20.90
CA ALA A 24 9.37 25.37 -19.75
C ALA A 24 9.01 24.76 -18.39
N TYR A 25 7.88 24.05 -18.28
CA TYR A 25 7.41 23.40 -17.04
C TYR A 25 6.93 21.95 -17.25
N SER A 26 7.23 21.35 -18.40
CA SER A 26 6.88 19.96 -18.65
C SER A 26 7.91 19.19 -19.46
N LEU A 27 7.97 17.88 -19.20
CA LEU A 27 8.76 16.90 -19.95
C LEU A 27 7.81 15.77 -20.34
N VAL A 28 7.57 15.58 -21.63
CA VAL A 28 6.62 14.57 -22.12
C VAL A 28 7.33 13.59 -23.03
N TYR A 29 7.33 12.32 -22.69
CA TYR A 29 7.78 11.26 -23.57
C TYR A 29 6.60 10.67 -24.33
N LYS A 30 6.69 10.61 -25.66
CA LYS A 30 5.69 9.97 -26.53
C LYS A 30 6.31 8.83 -27.32
N ASN A 31 5.68 7.67 -27.26
CA ASN A 31 6.07 6.49 -28.01
C ASN A 31 4.89 6.03 -28.91
N LYS A 32 5.10 6.10 -30.23
CA LYS A 32 4.14 5.62 -31.24
C LYS A 32 4.22 4.09 -31.46
N GLY A 33 5.28 3.45 -31.00
CA GLY A 33 5.49 2.01 -31.10
C GLY A 33 4.72 1.18 -30.07
N VAL A 34 4.03 1.83 -29.12
CA VAL A 34 3.29 1.15 -28.02
C VAL A 34 2.29 0.13 -28.56
N GLN A 35 1.55 0.45 -29.63
CA GLN A 35 0.60 -0.46 -30.27
C GLN A 35 1.24 -1.81 -30.64
N SER A 36 2.47 -1.80 -31.19
CA SER A 36 3.16 -3.01 -31.61
C SER A 36 3.53 -3.90 -30.42
N VAL A 37 3.98 -3.29 -29.32
CA VAL A 37 4.32 -3.97 -28.07
C VAL A 37 3.08 -4.62 -27.47
N LEU A 38 1.99 -3.87 -27.36
CA LEU A 38 0.70 -4.36 -26.84
C LEU A 38 0.15 -5.50 -27.69
N THR A 39 0.22 -5.39 -29.02
CA THR A 39 -0.22 -6.44 -29.95
C THR A 39 0.59 -7.72 -29.77
N LYS A 40 1.93 -7.60 -29.62
CA LYS A 40 2.81 -8.75 -29.37
C LYS A 40 2.51 -9.42 -28.04
N MET A 41 2.32 -8.64 -26.96
CA MET A 41 1.92 -9.18 -25.67
C MET A 41 0.57 -9.91 -25.75
N LEU A 42 -0.43 -9.25 -26.34
CA LEU A 42 -1.78 -9.80 -26.48
C LEU A 42 -1.79 -11.11 -27.29
N SER A 43 -0.94 -11.25 -28.30
CA SER A 43 -0.86 -12.48 -29.11
C SER A 43 -0.59 -13.74 -28.27
N ARG A 44 0.13 -13.59 -27.15
CA ARG A 44 0.49 -14.68 -26.24
C ARG A 44 -0.51 -14.84 -25.08
N THR A 45 -1.16 -13.76 -24.67
CA THR A 45 -1.97 -13.72 -23.44
C THR A 45 -3.48 -13.52 -23.68
N ARG A 46 -3.94 -13.58 -24.94
CA ARG A 46 -5.29 -13.19 -25.37
C ARG A 46 -6.44 -13.74 -24.50
N ARG A 47 -6.39 -15.02 -24.13
CA ARG A 47 -7.43 -15.66 -23.30
C ARG A 47 -7.46 -15.04 -21.90
N GLY A 48 -6.30 -14.87 -21.27
CA GLY A 48 -6.17 -14.23 -19.96
C GLY A 48 -6.63 -12.77 -19.99
N ILE A 49 -6.22 -12.00 -21.00
CA ILE A 49 -6.63 -10.59 -21.15
C ILE A 49 -8.14 -10.46 -21.36
N ARG A 50 -8.78 -11.41 -22.06
CA ARG A 50 -10.25 -11.41 -22.19
C ARG A 50 -10.95 -11.61 -20.85
N VAL A 51 -10.51 -12.59 -20.06
CA VAL A 51 -11.06 -12.82 -18.70
C VAL A 51 -10.82 -11.59 -17.83
N PHE A 52 -9.60 -11.05 -17.84
CA PHE A 52 -9.26 -9.82 -17.14
C PHE A 52 -10.16 -8.64 -17.53
N ALA A 53 -10.43 -8.46 -18.83
CA ALA A 53 -11.31 -7.41 -19.32
C ALA A 53 -12.76 -7.61 -18.81
N ASP A 54 -13.27 -8.83 -18.81
CA ASP A 54 -14.62 -9.11 -18.28
C ASP A 54 -14.71 -8.85 -16.78
N VAL A 55 -13.69 -9.29 -16.03
CA VAL A 55 -13.57 -9.04 -14.59
C VAL A 55 -13.46 -7.54 -14.31
N SER A 56 -12.72 -6.78 -15.13
CA SER A 56 -12.49 -5.35 -14.89
C SER A 56 -13.76 -4.51 -14.88
N VAL A 57 -14.79 -4.93 -15.62
CA VAL A 57 -16.10 -4.27 -15.58
C VAL A 57 -16.76 -4.45 -14.21
N ILE A 58 -16.79 -5.69 -13.71
CA ILE A 58 -17.38 -6.01 -12.40
C ILE A 58 -16.56 -5.37 -11.28
N SER A 59 -15.23 -5.52 -11.32
CA SER A 59 -14.31 -4.90 -10.38
C SER A 59 -14.44 -3.39 -10.37
N GLY A 60 -14.65 -2.73 -11.51
CA GLY A 60 -14.91 -1.29 -11.60
C GLY A 60 -16.07 -0.85 -10.71
N PHE A 61 -17.22 -1.53 -10.80
CA PHE A 61 -18.37 -1.24 -9.95
C PHE A 61 -18.12 -1.54 -8.46
N ILE A 62 -17.44 -2.65 -8.16
CA ILE A 62 -17.09 -3.01 -6.78
C ILE A 62 -16.18 -1.94 -6.17
N MET A 63 -15.14 -1.51 -6.88
CA MET A 63 -14.21 -0.48 -6.43
C MET A 63 -14.90 0.87 -6.25
N MET A 64 -15.77 1.26 -7.17
CA MET A 64 -16.57 2.48 -7.04
C MET A 64 -17.47 2.43 -5.81
N GLY A 65 -18.19 1.32 -5.61
CA GLY A 65 -19.04 1.11 -4.42
C GLY A 65 -18.24 1.12 -3.13
N PHE A 66 -17.09 0.44 -3.10
CA PHE A 66 -16.15 0.44 -1.98
C PHE A 66 -15.64 1.85 -1.66
N ALA A 67 -15.26 2.63 -2.67
CA ALA A 67 -14.78 4.00 -2.48
C ALA A 67 -15.85 4.89 -1.84
N PHE A 68 -17.10 4.82 -2.31
CA PHE A 68 -18.21 5.55 -1.68
C PHE A 68 -18.52 5.07 -0.26
N TRP A 69 -18.58 3.76 -0.05
CA TRP A 69 -18.80 3.18 1.28
C TRP A 69 -17.71 3.64 2.26
N PHE A 70 -16.44 3.58 1.86
CA PHE A 70 -15.31 4.03 2.65
C PHE A 70 -15.44 5.51 3.00
N LEU A 71 -15.63 6.40 2.01
CA LEU A 71 -15.70 7.84 2.25
C LEU A 71 -16.89 8.24 3.14
N LEU A 72 -18.05 7.61 2.97
CA LEU A 72 -19.23 7.86 3.81
C LEU A 72 -19.05 7.32 5.23
N SER A 73 -18.58 6.07 5.35
CA SER A 73 -18.32 5.44 6.64
C SER A 73 -17.26 6.22 7.42
N ASN A 74 -16.21 6.68 6.75
CA ASN A 74 -15.13 7.42 7.39
C ASN A 74 -15.59 8.77 7.92
N ILE A 75 -16.41 9.52 7.18
CA ILE A 75 -17.05 10.74 7.72
C ILE A 75 -17.89 10.43 8.95
N SER A 76 -18.67 9.34 8.95
CA SER A 76 -19.45 8.94 10.13
C SER A 76 -18.56 8.60 11.33
N LYS A 77 -17.46 7.88 11.11
CA LYS A 77 -16.48 7.53 12.15
C LYS A 77 -15.86 8.75 12.80
N PHE A 78 -15.65 9.84 12.04
CA PHE A 78 -15.17 11.10 12.61
C PHE A 78 -16.03 11.58 13.79
N PHE A 79 -17.36 11.42 13.71
CA PHE A 79 -18.29 11.88 14.72
C PHE A 79 -18.66 10.81 15.77
N VAL A 80 -18.70 9.54 15.37
CA VAL A 80 -19.26 8.45 16.21
C VAL A 80 -18.16 7.58 16.83
N ALA A 81 -17.03 7.39 16.15
CA ALA A 81 -15.90 6.57 16.61
C ALA A 81 -14.57 7.23 16.21
N PRO A 82 -14.19 8.37 16.82
CA PRO A 82 -13.06 9.18 16.34
C PRO A 82 -11.71 8.46 16.34
N THR A 83 -11.54 7.42 17.16
CA THR A 83 -10.35 6.55 17.20
C THR A 83 -10.23 5.65 15.97
N GLU A 84 -11.33 5.32 15.31
CA GLU A 84 -11.36 4.53 14.07
C GLU A 84 -11.36 5.38 12.79
N PHE A 85 -11.41 6.71 12.93
CA PHE A 85 -11.36 7.62 11.79
C PHE A 85 -10.00 7.49 11.07
N ALA A 86 -10.04 7.09 9.80
CA ALA A 86 -8.87 6.96 8.95
C ALA A 86 -8.61 8.29 8.23
N GLU A 87 -7.44 8.88 8.46
CA GLU A 87 -7.07 10.15 7.84
C GLU A 87 -6.81 9.98 6.35
N VAL A 88 -7.36 10.90 5.55
CA VAL A 88 -7.20 10.97 4.10
C VAL A 88 -6.39 12.20 3.76
N THR A 89 -5.20 12.00 3.20
CA THR A 89 -4.30 13.09 2.78
C THR A 89 -3.95 12.97 1.30
N VAL A 90 -3.75 14.11 0.66
CA VAL A 90 -3.25 14.16 -0.73
C VAL A 90 -1.73 14.17 -0.66
N LEU A 91 -1.09 13.26 -1.39
CA LEU A 91 0.36 13.13 -1.41
C LEU A 91 1.00 14.22 -2.27
N ILE A 92 1.66 15.18 -1.62
CA ILE A 92 2.30 16.33 -2.24
C ILE A 92 3.75 16.42 -1.72
N PRO A 93 4.74 16.14 -2.58
CA PRO A 93 6.15 16.31 -2.26
C PRO A 93 6.47 17.71 -1.70
N GLY A 94 7.08 17.75 -0.51
CA GLY A 94 7.46 18.97 0.20
C GLY A 94 6.36 19.61 1.05
N ILE A 95 5.13 19.10 1.01
CA ILE A 95 4.03 19.56 1.89
C ILE A 95 3.58 18.43 2.81
N THR A 96 3.01 17.37 2.25
CA THR A 96 2.52 16.20 3.00
C THR A 96 3.48 15.02 2.93
N LEU A 97 4.42 15.03 1.98
CA LEU A 97 5.58 14.14 1.96
C LEU A 97 6.83 14.95 2.29
N THR A 98 7.36 14.81 3.49
CA THR A 98 8.48 15.65 3.96
C THR A 98 9.79 14.89 4.07
N SER A 99 9.72 13.57 4.31
CA SER A 99 10.90 12.72 4.35
C SER A 99 11.52 12.54 2.95
N SER A 100 12.83 12.73 2.84
CA SER A 100 13.57 12.50 1.59
C SER A 100 13.43 11.06 1.09
N ALA A 101 13.35 10.09 2.00
CA ALA A 101 13.12 8.69 1.66
C ALA A 101 11.69 8.49 1.13
N SER A 102 10.67 9.00 1.82
CA SER A 102 9.26 8.93 1.39
C SER A 102 9.06 9.54 0.01
N ILE A 103 9.62 10.74 -0.22
CA ILE A 103 9.58 11.41 -1.53
C ILE A 103 10.29 10.55 -2.59
N THR A 104 11.46 9.98 -2.29
CA THR A 104 12.22 9.16 -3.25
C THR A 104 11.41 7.93 -3.68
N TYR A 105 10.89 7.16 -2.73
CA TYR A 105 10.13 5.95 -3.05
C TYR A 105 8.78 6.25 -3.70
N PHE A 106 8.12 7.34 -3.29
CA PHE A 106 6.93 7.85 -3.98
C PHE A 106 7.24 8.12 -5.46
N LEU A 107 8.30 8.89 -5.74
CA LEU A 107 8.71 9.26 -7.09
C LEU A 107 9.15 8.06 -7.93
N LEU A 108 9.79 7.05 -7.34
CA LEU A 108 10.18 5.81 -8.02
C LEU A 108 8.98 4.92 -8.33
N SER A 109 7.97 4.91 -7.47
CA SER A 109 6.80 4.04 -7.59
C SER A 109 5.80 4.52 -8.64
N ILE A 110 5.58 5.84 -8.74
CA ILE A 110 4.55 6.42 -9.61
C ILE A 110 4.71 6.00 -11.08
N PRO A 111 5.89 6.07 -11.73
CA PRO A 111 6.03 5.62 -13.12
C PRO A 111 5.67 4.15 -13.32
N ILE A 112 6.01 3.28 -12.36
CA ILE A 112 5.71 1.84 -12.44
C ILE A 112 4.20 1.63 -12.37
N VAL A 113 3.53 2.25 -11.39
CA VAL A 113 2.08 2.15 -11.22
C VAL A 113 1.33 2.70 -12.44
N LEU A 114 1.79 3.83 -12.99
CA LEU A 114 1.20 4.40 -14.20
C LEU A 114 1.40 3.50 -15.42
N VAL A 115 2.55 2.85 -15.57
CA VAL A 115 2.77 1.87 -16.66
C VAL A 115 1.84 0.68 -16.53
N ILE A 116 1.61 0.16 -15.32
CA ILE A 116 0.64 -0.92 -15.07
C ILE A 116 -0.78 -0.44 -15.46
N HIS A 117 -1.18 0.73 -14.96
CA HIS A 117 -2.51 1.31 -15.21
C HIS A 117 -2.78 1.57 -16.70
N GLU A 118 -1.93 2.38 -17.33
CA GLU A 118 -2.08 2.77 -18.74
C GLU A 118 -1.83 1.61 -19.69
N GLY A 119 -0.89 0.72 -19.34
CA GLY A 119 -0.65 -0.52 -20.07
C GLY A 119 -1.89 -1.42 -20.09
N ALA A 120 -2.66 -1.47 -19.01
CA ALA A 120 -3.89 -2.22 -18.93
C ALA A 120 -5.01 -1.62 -19.81
N HIS A 121 -5.18 -0.29 -19.82
CA HIS A 121 -6.07 0.36 -20.79
C HIS A 121 -5.67 -0.01 -22.23
N GLY A 122 -4.38 0.11 -22.55
CA GLY A 122 -3.85 -0.16 -23.88
C GLY A 122 -4.04 -1.60 -24.35
N ILE A 123 -3.73 -2.58 -23.49
CA ILE A 123 -3.82 -4.00 -23.89
C ILE A 123 -5.28 -4.43 -24.06
N VAL A 124 -6.20 -3.91 -23.25
CA VAL A 124 -7.64 -4.17 -23.38
C VAL A 124 -8.23 -3.42 -24.57
N ALA A 125 -7.81 -2.18 -24.83
CA ALA A 125 -8.21 -1.44 -26.04
C ALA A 125 -7.79 -2.22 -27.30
N THR A 126 -6.55 -2.73 -27.32
CA THR A 126 -6.06 -3.58 -28.41
C THR A 126 -6.88 -4.86 -28.56
N LEU A 127 -7.29 -5.50 -27.45
CA LEU A 127 -8.19 -6.67 -27.47
C LEU A 127 -9.54 -6.33 -28.10
N GLU A 128 -10.10 -5.18 -27.77
CA GLU A 128 -11.37 -4.65 -28.27
C GLU A 128 -11.26 -4.02 -29.68
N LYS A 129 -10.07 -4.11 -30.30
CA LYS A 129 -9.75 -3.58 -31.64
C LYS A 129 -9.84 -2.05 -31.73
N ILE A 130 -9.57 -1.35 -30.64
CA ILE A 130 -9.41 0.09 -30.59
C ILE A 130 -7.92 0.37 -30.65
N LYS A 131 -7.45 1.05 -31.70
CA LYS A 131 -6.03 1.31 -31.89
C LYS A 131 -5.52 2.33 -30.88
N ILE A 132 -4.29 2.15 -30.45
CA ILE A 132 -3.54 3.12 -29.66
C ILE A 132 -2.68 3.97 -30.60
N LYS A 133 -2.91 5.29 -30.60
CA LYS A 133 -2.14 6.26 -31.40
C LYS A 133 -0.77 6.48 -30.79
N THR A 134 -0.74 6.65 -29.48
CA THR A 134 0.42 7.08 -28.71
C THR A 134 0.28 6.58 -27.29
N GLY A 135 1.40 6.27 -26.66
CA GLY A 135 1.46 6.10 -25.21
C GLY A 135 2.74 6.72 -24.68
N GLY A 136 2.80 6.98 -23.39
CA GLY A 136 3.93 7.70 -22.83
C GLY A 136 3.75 8.10 -21.38
N PHE A 137 4.62 9.01 -20.97
CA PHE A 137 4.55 9.63 -19.66
C PHE A 137 4.84 11.13 -19.78
N ALA A 138 4.30 11.90 -18.84
CA ALA A 138 4.50 13.31 -18.73
C ALA A 138 4.86 13.67 -17.29
N ILE A 139 5.78 14.63 -17.14
CA ILE A 139 6.12 15.25 -15.87
C ILE A 139 5.80 16.73 -16.02
N PHE A 140 4.92 17.25 -15.16
CA PHE A 140 4.55 18.66 -15.09
C PHE A 140 4.95 19.18 -13.71
N ILE A 141 6.03 19.97 -13.65
CA ILE A 141 6.64 20.43 -12.40
C ILE A 141 7.08 19.25 -11.52
N ALA A 142 6.18 18.72 -10.69
CA ALA A 142 6.37 17.57 -9.80
C ALA A 142 5.27 16.51 -9.95
N MET A 143 4.28 16.75 -10.82
CA MET A 143 3.20 15.80 -11.10
C MET A 143 3.61 14.87 -12.24
N PHE A 144 3.38 13.58 -12.06
CA PHE A 144 3.61 12.56 -13.07
C PHE A 144 2.28 12.09 -13.61
N ALA A 145 2.21 11.90 -14.92
CA ALA A 145 1.05 11.35 -15.60
C ALA A 145 1.52 10.29 -16.59
N GLY A 146 0.86 9.14 -16.58
CA GLY A 146 0.95 8.17 -17.67
C GLY A 146 -0.17 8.47 -18.64
N PHE A 147 -0.01 8.08 -19.90
CA PHE A 147 -1.14 8.07 -20.82
C PHE A 147 -0.97 6.97 -21.86
N VAL A 148 -2.10 6.38 -22.22
CA VAL A 148 -2.30 5.65 -23.47
C VAL A 148 -3.49 6.31 -24.19
N GLU A 149 -3.23 6.84 -25.37
CA GLU A 149 -4.20 7.57 -26.19
C GLU A 149 -4.81 6.62 -27.24
N PRO A 150 -6.03 6.09 -27.01
CA PRO A 150 -6.77 5.36 -28.03
C PRO A 150 -7.23 6.29 -29.15
N ASP A 151 -7.53 5.72 -30.31
CA ASP A 151 -8.26 6.42 -31.36
C ASP A 151 -9.68 6.75 -30.87
N GLU A 152 -9.96 8.05 -30.71
CA GLU A 152 -11.23 8.55 -30.17
C GLU A 152 -12.44 8.13 -30.99
N GLU A 153 -12.33 8.10 -32.34
CA GLU A 153 -13.45 7.69 -33.18
C GLU A 153 -13.76 6.19 -33.04
N GLU A 154 -12.72 5.36 -33.06
CA GLU A 154 -12.85 3.92 -32.86
C GLU A 154 -13.39 3.63 -31.44
N PHE A 155 -12.90 4.36 -30.44
CA PHE A 155 -13.40 4.27 -29.07
C PHE A 155 -14.87 4.65 -29.00
N ASP A 156 -15.27 5.79 -29.56
CA ASP A 156 -16.64 6.29 -29.46
C ASP A 156 -17.68 5.42 -30.17
N LYS A 157 -17.28 4.79 -31.27
CA LYS A 157 -18.10 3.81 -32.02
C LYS A 157 -18.14 2.44 -31.35
N ALA A 158 -17.26 2.15 -30.39
CA ALA A 158 -17.22 0.86 -29.71
C ALA A 158 -18.49 0.59 -28.88
N LYS A 159 -18.78 -0.70 -28.66
CA LYS A 159 -19.91 -1.13 -27.82
C LYS A 159 -19.72 -0.64 -26.38
N LYS A 160 -20.82 -0.36 -25.68
CA LYS A 160 -20.80 0.06 -24.26
C LYS A 160 -19.91 -0.86 -23.41
N ILE A 161 -20.06 -2.18 -23.54
CA ILE A 161 -19.25 -3.14 -22.80
C ILE A 161 -17.75 -3.04 -23.14
N SER A 162 -17.38 -2.83 -24.40
CA SER A 162 -15.98 -2.66 -24.82
C SER A 162 -15.37 -1.42 -24.20
N LYS A 163 -16.11 -0.30 -24.15
CA LYS A 163 -15.68 0.92 -23.45
C LYS A 163 -15.46 0.66 -21.96
N LEU A 164 -16.42 0.01 -21.29
CA LEU A 164 -16.32 -0.31 -19.87
C LEU A 164 -15.13 -1.22 -19.56
N ARG A 165 -14.88 -2.23 -20.39
CA ARG A 165 -13.72 -3.11 -20.27
C ARG A 165 -12.41 -2.32 -20.31
N VAL A 166 -12.28 -1.42 -21.30
CA VAL A 166 -11.09 -0.57 -21.45
C VAL A 166 -10.94 0.36 -20.26
N ILE A 167 -11.98 1.10 -19.88
CA ILE A 167 -11.92 2.07 -18.78
C ILE A 167 -11.68 1.37 -17.42
N GLY A 168 -12.32 0.23 -17.15
CA GLY A 168 -12.12 -0.51 -15.91
C GLY A 168 -10.75 -1.19 -15.79
N ALA A 169 -10.06 -1.41 -16.92
CA ALA A 169 -8.80 -2.16 -16.96
C ALA A 169 -7.69 -1.49 -16.13
N GLY A 170 -7.52 -0.17 -16.22
CA GLY A 170 -6.49 0.55 -15.48
C GLY A 170 -6.60 0.32 -13.98
N ALA A 171 -7.74 0.72 -13.40
CA ALA A 171 -8.01 0.55 -11.98
C ALA A 171 -7.87 -0.91 -11.50
N THR A 172 -8.43 -1.85 -12.27
CA THR A 172 -8.40 -3.28 -11.91
C THR A 172 -6.97 -3.82 -11.94
N SER A 173 -6.15 -3.42 -12.91
CA SER A 173 -4.75 -3.85 -12.97
C SER A 173 -3.93 -3.36 -11.77
N ASN A 174 -4.16 -2.13 -11.34
CA ASN A 174 -3.50 -1.56 -10.18
C ASN A 174 -3.91 -2.24 -8.87
N VAL A 175 -5.20 -2.57 -8.70
CA VAL A 175 -5.64 -3.34 -7.53
C VAL A 175 -5.08 -4.76 -7.56
N ILE A 176 -5.08 -5.45 -8.71
CA ILE A 176 -4.47 -6.79 -8.81
C ILE A 176 -2.96 -6.70 -8.49
N PHE A 177 -2.26 -5.70 -9.02
CA PHE A 177 -0.84 -5.50 -8.74
C PHE A 177 -0.60 -5.23 -7.26
N ALA A 178 -1.44 -4.41 -6.62
CA ALA A 178 -1.40 -4.19 -5.19
C ALA A 178 -1.70 -5.47 -4.38
N LEU A 179 -2.63 -6.33 -4.81
CA LEU A 179 -2.87 -7.60 -4.11
C LEU A 179 -1.64 -8.53 -4.19
N VAL A 180 -0.97 -8.58 -5.34
CA VAL A 180 0.28 -9.34 -5.49
C VAL A 180 1.39 -8.77 -4.60
N LEU A 181 1.58 -7.45 -4.61
CA LEU A 181 2.56 -6.79 -3.75
C LEU A 181 2.23 -6.98 -2.27
N GLY A 182 0.94 -6.95 -1.91
CA GLY A 182 0.46 -7.20 -0.55
C GLY A 182 0.78 -8.61 -0.10
N ALA A 183 0.54 -9.63 -0.94
CA ALA A 183 0.91 -11.01 -0.64
C ALA A 183 2.42 -11.19 -0.42
N ILE A 184 3.25 -10.45 -1.17
CA ILE A 184 4.70 -10.40 -0.93
C ILE A 184 4.97 -9.72 0.41
N LEU A 185 4.47 -8.51 0.64
CA LEU A 185 4.66 -7.76 1.89
C LEU A 185 4.21 -8.52 3.14
N LEU A 186 3.15 -9.34 3.03
CA LEU A 186 2.68 -10.20 4.12
C LEU A 186 3.68 -11.28 4.53
N THR A 187 4.79 -11.48 3.81
CA THR A 187 5.91 -12.33 4.24
C THR A 187 6.99 -11.57 5.02
N ASN A 188 6.89 -10.24 5.14
CA ASN A 188 7.84 -9.44 5.90
C ASN A 188 7.53 -9.53 7.40
N PRO A 189 8.46 -10.04 8.25
CA PRO A 189 8.25 -10.21 9.69
C PRO A 189 7.68 -9.01 10.45
N LEU A 190 7.90 -7.79 9.95
CA LEU A 190 7.33 -6.57 10.53
C LEU A 190 5.79 -6.57 10.55
N PHE A 191 5.14 -7.26 9.61
CA PHE A 191 3.67 -7.35 9.58
C PHE A 191 3.10 -8.33 10.60
N ALA A 192 3.88 -9.29 11.10
CA ALA A 192 3.38 -10.28 12.06
C ALA A 192 2.81 -9.65 13.34
N ILE A 193 3.27 -8.46 13.71
CA ILE A 193 2.85 -7.73 14.92
C ILE A 193 1.42 -7.15 14.76
N VAL A 194 1.00 -6.84 13.53
CA VAL A 194 -0.26 -6.15 13.25
C VAL A 194 -1.32 -7.06 12.64
N LEU A 195 -0.95 -8.26 12.22
CA LEU A 195 -1.87 -9.19 11.58
C LEU A 195 -2.70 -9.97 12.61
N PRO A 196 -4.04 -10.00 12.45
CA PRO A 196 -4.89 -10.85 13.26
C PRO A 196 -4.88 -12.30 12.77
N GLU A 197 -5.26 -13.23 13.63
CA GLU A 197 -5.63 -14.59 13.21
C GLU A 197 -6.91 -14.59 12.36
N PRO A 198 -7.07 -15.50 11.38
CA PRO A 198 -6.17 -16.61 11.01
C PRO A 198 -5.06 -16.22 10.03
N ILE A 199 -4.92 -14.93 9.68
CA ILE A 199 -3.96 -14.48 8.66
C ILE A 199 -2.54 -14.60 9.18
N LEU A 200 -2.31 -14.29 10.45
CA LEU A 200 -1.03 -14.45 11.12
C LEU A 200 -0.51 -15.90 10.99
N GLY A 201 -1.27 -16.89 11.44
CA GLY A 201 -0.87 -18.30 11.35
C GLY A 201 -0.81 -18.86 9.91
N ALA A 202 -1.47 -18.22 8.94
CA ALA A 202 -1.34 -18.61 7.53
C ALA A 202 -0.02 -18.16 6.90
N PHE A 203 0.62 -17.12 7.44
CA PHE A 203 1.85 -16.53 6.89
C PHE A 203 3.08 -16.71 7.79
N TYR A 204 2.91 -16.99 9.08
CA TYR A 204 4.00 -17.05 10.04
C TYR A 204 3.88 -18.25 10.97
N ASP A 205 5.03 -18.87 11.24
CA ASP A 205 5.16 -19.80 12.35
C ASP A 205 5.28 -19.00 13.65
N ALA A 206 4.44 -19.35 14.62
CA ALA A 206 4.49 -18.73 15.94
C ALA A 206 5.80 -19.12 16.63
N PRO A 207 6.50 -18.16 17.26
CA PRO A 207 7.67 -18.46 18.05
C PRO A 207 7.31 -19.31 19.27
N GLU A 208 8.26 -20.11 19.74
CA GLU A 208 8.10 -20.89 20.98
C GLU A 208 8.20 -20.00 22.23
N GLY A 209 8.91 -18.87 22.12
CA GLY A 209 9.10 -17.88 23.17
C GLY A 209 10.30 -16.98 22.87
N VAL A 210 10.89 -16.41 23.91
CA VAL A 210 12.01 -15.47 23.78
C VAL A 210 13.29 -16.06 24.37
N MET A 211 14.34 -16.11 23.55
CA MET A 211 15.63 -16.68 23.93
C MET A 211 16.41 -15.77 24.89
N VAL A 212 16.97 -16.37 25.94
CA VAL A 212 17.92 -15.75 26.87
C VAL A 212 19.30 -15.77 26.23
N LEU A 213 19.89 -14.60 25.99
CA LEU A 213 21.25 -14.47 25.45
C LEU A 213 22.31 -14.55 26.54
N SER A 214 22.06 -13.87 27.67
CA SER A 214 22.95 -13.89 28.84
C SER A 214 22.17 -13.49 30.10
N LEU A 215 22.82 -13.65 31.24
CA LEU A 215 22.27 -13.27 32.55
C LEU A 215 22.96 -11.99 33.03
N ILE A 216 22.29 -11.26 33.92
CA ILE A 216 22.88 -10.13 34.63
C ILE A 216 23.33 -10.62 36.00
N ASP A 217 24.62 -10.50 36.27
CA ASP A 217 25.27 -10.98 37.50
C ASP A 217 24.58 -10.43 38.76
N GLY A 218 24.36 -11.32 39.73
CA GLY A 218 23.80 -11.00 41.05
C GLY A 218 22.27 -10.81 41.09
N LEU A 219 21.58 -10.91 39.96
CA LEU A 219 20.13 -10.75 39.88
C LEU A 219 19.36 -12.09 39.94
N GLY A 220 18.02 -12.00 39.92
CA GLY A 220 17.11 -13.12 40.17
C GLY A 220 17.33 -14.33 39.26
N ALA A 221 17.40 -14.11 37.94
CA ALA A 221 17.52 -15.18 36.95
C ALA A 221 18.77 -16.04 37.14
N GLU A 222 19.91 -15.43 37.45
CA GLU A 222 21.16 -16.14 37.72
C GLU A 222 21.01 -17.00 38.99
N LYS A 223 20.51 -16.41 40.09
CA LYS A 223 20.29 -17.13 41.36
C LYS A 223 19.29 -18.28 41.23
N ALA A 224 18.30 -18.12 40.37
CA ALA A 224 17.25 -19.11 40.13
C ALA A 224 17.70 -20.24 39.17
N GLY A 225 18.86 -20.11 38.53
CA GLY A 225 19.41 -21.14 37.64
C GLY A 225 18.85 -21.12 36.22
N ILE A 226 18.32 -19.98 35.75
CA ILE A 226 18.11 -19.74 34.32
C ILE A 226 19.47 -19.76 33.62
N GLN A 227 19.52 -20.25 32.39
CA GLN A 227 20.76 -20.39 31.61
C GLN A 227 20.64 -19.67 30.26
N PRO A 228 21.78 -19.24 29.68
CA PRO A 228 21.82 -18.84 28.28
C PRO A 228 21.26 -19.94 27.37
N ASN A 229 20.55 -19.53 26.31
CA ASN A 229 19.78 -20.35 25.37
C ASN A 229 18.46 -20.95 25.90
N ASP A 230 18.09 -20.73 27.16
CA ASP A 230 16.72 -20.98 27.59
C ASP A 230 15.75 -20.13 26.77
N ILE A 231 14.61 -20.70 26.39
CA ILE A 231 13.53 -19.95 25.73
C ILE A 231 12.43 -19.71 26.76
N ILE A 232 12.23 -18.46 27.17
CA ILE A 232 11.14 -18.11 28.08
C ILE A 232 9.82 -18.17 27.33
N THR A 233 8.90 -19.00 27.80
CA THR A 233 7.59 -19.26 27.17
C THR A 233 6.43 -18.67 27.96
N ALA A 234 6.59 -18.43 29.26
CA ALA A 234 5.61 -17.75 30.10
C ALA A 234 6.27 -17.12 31.34
N ILE A 235 5.64 -16.08 31.89
CA ILE A 235 5.93 -15.51 33.20
C ILE A 235 4.61 -15.46 33.97
N ASN A 236 4.56 -16.16 35.10
CA ASN A 236 3.32 -16.54 35.78
C ASN A 236 2.35 -17.19 34.78
N ASP A 237 1.10 -16.73 34.73
CA ASP A 237 0.09 -17.22 33.79
C ASP A 237 0.08 -16.47 32.44
N GLN A 238 1.03 -15.56 32.22
CA GLN A 238 1.11 -14.76 31.00
C GLN A 238 2.11 -15.37 30.01
N ARG A 239 1.61 -15.76 28.84
CA ARG A 239 2.41 -16.34 27.76
C ARG A 239 3.36 -15.31 27.16
N ILE A 240 4.61 -15.71 26.94
CA ILE A 240 5.63 -14.93 26.24
C ILE A 240 5.88 -15.55 24.88
N LEU A 241 5.56 -14.82 23.82
CA LEU A 241 5.87 -15.21 22.45
C LEU A 241 6.97 -14.33 21.86
N THR A 242 6.92 -13.04 22.19
CA THR A 242 7.78 -12.01 21.61
C THR A 242 8.40 -11.12 22.69
N PRO A 243 9.48 -10.41 22.36
CA PRO A 243 10.09 -9.46 23.29
C PRO A 243 9.16 -8.33 23.75
N ILE A 244 8.10 -8.04 22.98
CA ILE A 244 7.09 -7.02 23.29
C ILE A 244 6.23 -7.47 24.48
N ASP A 245 5.97 -8.77 24.62
CA ASP A 245 5.07 -9.29 25.66
C ASP A 245 5.59 -8.99 27.07
N PHE A 246 6.90 -8.92 27.26
CA PHE A 246 7.51 -8.50 28.53
C PHE A 246 7.18 -7.07 28.94
N GLN A 247 6.83 -6.18 28.01
CA GLN A 247 6.43 -4.81 28.36
C GLN A 247 5.04 -4.77 29.00
N ASN A 248 4.24 -5.80 28.78
CA ASN A 248 2.89 -5.92 29.33
C ASN A 248 2.88 -6.61 30.71
N ILE A 249 4.05 -7.06 31.18
CA ILE A 249 4.20 -7.70 32.48
C ILE A 249 4.64 -6.67 33.49
N GLU A 250 3.80 -6.43 34.47
CA GLU A 250 4.18 -5.69 35.67
C GLU A 250 4.94 -6.61 36.62
N LEU A 251 6.19 -6.26 36.90
CA LEU A 251 7.05 -6.94 37.85
C LEU A 251 7.41 -5.98 38.98
N LYS A 252 7.14 -6.40 40.22
CA LYS A 252 7.42 -5.64 41.44
C LYS A 252 8.66 -6.19 42.12
N SER A 253 9.55 -5.29 42.51
CA SER A 253 10.74 -5.63 43.29
C SER A 253 10.35 -6.38 44.57
N GLY A 254 11.04 -7.50 44.85
CA GLY A 254 10.86 -8.33 46.04
C GLY A 254 9.78 -9.41 45.92
N GLU A 255 9.02 -9.47 44.82
CA GLU A 255 8.11 -10.59 44.58
C GLU A 255 8.83 -11.78 43.93
N THR A 256 8.26 -12.98 44.05
CA THR A 256 8.73 -14.17 43.32
C THR A 256 7.73 -14.49 42.21
N VAL A 257 8.22 -14.59 40.98
CA VAL A 257 7.41 -14.95 39.80
C VAL A 257 7.84 -16.31 39.27
N THR A 258 6.90 -17.08 38.73
CA THR A 258 7.21 -18.35 38.07
C THR A 258 7.58 -18.08 36.62
N VAL A 259 8.82 -18.36 36.22
CA VAL A 259 9.25 -18.24 34.83
C VAL A 259 9.24 -19.63 34.19
N SER A 260 8.40 -19.83 33.18
CA SER A 260 8.40 -21.04 32.38
C SER A 260 9.44 -20.91 31.26
N VAL A 261 10.36 -21.87 31.18
CA VAL A 261 11.41 -21.93 30.16
C VAL A 261 11.39 -23.26 29.44
N LEU A 262 11.72 -23.24 28.15
CA LEU A 262 12.05 -24.41 27.37
C LEU A 262 13.57 -24.56 27.34
N ARG A 263 14.08 -25.65 27.91
CA ARG A 263 15.50 -26.01 27.93
C ARG A 263 15.68 -27.39 27.30
N ASP A 264 16.41 -27.46 26.19
CA ASP A 264 16.62 -28.70 25.43
C ASP A 264 15.31 -29.44 25.09
N GLY A 265 14.25 -28.67 24.81
CA GLY A 265 12.91 -29.19 24.49
C GLY A 265 12.06 -29.60 25.71
N ASN A 266 12.56 -29.45 26.93
CA ASN A 266 11.80 -29.72 28.16
C ASN A 266 11.28 -28.42 28.78
N GLU A 267 10.01 -28.39 29.16
CA GLU A 267 9.44 -27.28 29.92
C GLU A 267 9.84 -27.37 31.39
N LEU A 268 10.43 -26.29 31.91
CA LEU A 268 10.81 -26.11 33.30
C LEU A 268 10.08 -24.88 33.85
N GLN A 269 9.58 -24.97 35.08
CA GLN A 269 9.04 -23.83 35.80
C GLN A 269 10.03 -23.45 36.90
N ILE A 270 10.57 -22.24 36.80
CA ILE A 270 11.64 -21.76 37.68
C ILE A 270 11.10 -20.55 38.46
N PRO A 271 10.99 -20.63 39.80
CA PRO A 271 10.65 -19.47 40.61
C PRO A 271 11.83 -18.50 40.63
N VAL A 272 11.59 -17.25 40.23
CA VAL A 272 12.59 -16.19 40.14
C VAL A 272 12.20 -15.03 41.05
N GLU A 273 13.09 -14.66 41.95
CA GLU A 273 12.97 -13.44 42.75
C GLU A 273 13.22 -12.20 41.88
N ILE A 274 12.25 -11.29 41.82
CA ILE A 274 12.36 -10.05 41.06
C ILE A 274 13.19 -9.03 41.85
N MET A 275 14.26 -8.55 41.23
CA MET A 275 15.20 -7.61 41.82
C MET A 275 14.95 -6.18 41.29
N PRO A 276 15.31 -5.13 42.04
CA PRO A 276 15.11 -3.76 41.57
C PRO A 276 16.00 -3.44 40.36
N SER A 277 15.47 -2.66 39.41
CA SER A 277 16.27 -2.15 38.29
C SER A 277 17.34 -1.16 38.80
N PRO A 278 18.58 -1.23 38.28
CA PRO A 278 19.62 -0.24 38.61
C PRO A 278 19.23 1.20 38.28
N GLU A 279 18.38 1.39 37.28
CA GLU A 279 17.96 2.72 36.78
C GLU A 279 16.66 3.22 37.43
N ASP A 280 15.82 2.31 37.92
CA ASP A 280 14.53 2.61 38.53
C ASP A 280 14.19 1.56 39.62
N PRO A 281 14.45 1.86 40.91
CA PRO A 281 14.25 0.89 41.99
C PRO A 281 12.80 0.41 42.17
N GLU A 282 11.80 1.13 41.66
CA GLU A 282 10.40 0.71 41.71
C GLU A 282 10.07 -0.32 40.62
N ARG A 283 10.88 -0.40 39.56
CA ARG A 283 10.71 -1.37 38.47
C ARG A 283 11.47 -2.66 38.77
N GLY A 284 10.75 -3.78 38.78
CA GLY A 284 11.34 -5.10 38.92
C GLY A 284 11.98 -5.63 37.63
N LEU A 285 13.11 -6.35 37.75
CA LEU A 285 13.77 -7.07 36.67
C LEU A 285 13.99 -8.53 37.04
N ILE A 286 13.78 -9.40 36.05
CA ILE A 286 14.17 -10.82 36.10
C ILE A 286 15.70 -10.97 36.08
N GLY A 287 16.41 -10.09 35.36
CA GLY A 287 17.88 -10.11 35.28
C GLY A 287 18.45 -10.90 34.10
N ILE A 288 17.85 -10.79 32.92
CA ILE A 288 18.29 -11.44 31.67
C ILE A 288 18.60 -10.40 30.59
N MET A 289 19.56 -10.71 29.73
CA MET A 289 19.62 -10.15 28.38
C MET A 289 18.96 -11.14 27.43
N ARG A 290 18.10 -10.63 26.55
CA ARG A 290 17.25 -11.46 25.68
C ARG A 290 17.46 -11.10 24.22
N ASP A 291 17.14 -12.04 23.34
CA ASP A 291 17.07 -11.75 21.92
C ASP A 291 15.86 -10.86 21.66
N ASN A 292 16.10 -9.71 21.03
CA ASN A 292 15.07 -8.77 20.62
C ASN A 292 14.75 -8.89 19.11
N SER A 293 15.27 -9.91 18.43
CA SER A 293 14.94 -10.20 17.04
C SER A 293 13.46 -10.56 16.88
N PHE A 294 12.89 -10.27 15.70
CA PHE A 294 11.50 -10.61 15.40
C PHE A 294 11.36 -12.13 15.32
N ALA A 295 10.63 -12.69 16.28
CA ALA A 295 10.58 -14.12 16.49
C ALA A 295 9.65 -14.86 15.50
N TYR A 296 8.71 -14.15 14.88
CA TYR A 296 7.85 -14.72 13.83
C TYR A 296 8.63 -15.01 12.56
N LYS A 297 8.61 -16.28 12.14
CA LYS A 297 9.28 -16.75 10.93
C LYS A 297 8.26 -16.87 9.80
N PRO A 298 8.46 -16.23 8.65
CA PRO A 298 7.53 -16.34 7.55
C PRO A 298 7.55 -17.76 6.95
N VAL A 299 6.37 -18.33 6.77
CA VAL A 299 6.15 -19.65 6.14
C VAL A 299 6.55 -19.60 4.67
N TYR A 300 6.30 -18.47 4.00
CA TYR A 300 6.65 -18.24 2.61
C TYR A 300 7.80 -17.24 2.51
N ASN A 301 8.84 -17.58 1.74
CA ASN A 301 10.02 -16.73 1.55
C ASN A 301 10.21 -16.38 0.07
N PHE A 302 9.34 -15.50 -0.45
CA PHE A 302 9.45 -15.05 -1.84
C PHE A 302 10.68 -14.16 -2.09
N ILE A 303 11.06 -13.37 -1.08
CA ILE A 303 12.22 -12.48 -1.08
C ILE A 303 12.84 -12.43 0.33
N GLU A 304 14.11 -12.05 0.42
CA GLU A 304 14.79 -11.82 1.69
C GLU A 304 14.47 -10.42 2.24
N TRP A 305 14.09 -10.35 3.51
CA TRP A 305 13.72 -9.10 4.21
C TRP A 305 14.88 -8.46 4.98
N ASN A 306 16.10 -8.58 4.46
CA ASN A 306 17.32 -8.01 5.07
C ASN A 306 17.56 -6.53 4.69
N ASN A 307 16.79 -6.00 3.74
CA ASN A 307 16.95 -4.65 3.21
C ASN A 307 15.72 -3.77 3.55
N PRO A 308 15.81 -2.88 4.56
CA PRO A 308 14.70 -1.99 4.94
C PRO A 308 14.24 -1.06 3.81
N GLN A 309 15.15 -0.67 2.92
CA GLN A 309 14.85 0.19 1.77
C GLN A 309 13.96 -0.53 0.75
N LEU A 310 14.17 -1.82 0.55
CA LEU A 310 13.30 -2.64 -0.29
C LEU A 310 11.89 -2.74 0.29
N SER A 311 11.78 -2.99 1.60
CA SER A 311 10.49 -3.01 2.30
C SER A 311 9.72 -1.71 2.14
N MET A 312 10.39 -0.59 2.35
CA MET A 312 9.80 0.74 2.19
C MET A 312 9.37 0.97 0.73
N PHE A 313 10.22 0.67 -0.24
CA PHE A 313 9.88 0.81 -1.66
C PHE A 313 8.66 -0.03 -2.06
N LEU A 314 8.60 -1.30 -1.65
CA LEU A 314 7.47 -2.18 -1.94
C LEU A 314 6.18 -1.71 -1.26
N LEU A 315 6.27 -1.18 -0.04
CA LEU A 315 5.13 -0.59 0.67
C LEU A 315 4.60 0.65 -0.07
N TRP A 316 5.48 1.55 -0.53
CA TRP A 316 5.09 2.70 -1.35
C TRP A 316 4.44 2.27 -2.66
N LEU A 317 5.04 1.31 -3.35
CA LEU A 317 4.54 0.79 -4.61
C LEU A 317 3.15 0.15 -4.44
N TRP A 318 2.98 -0.64 -3.37
CA TRP A 318 1.71 -1.24 -2.98
C TRP A 318 0.65 -0.17 -2.71
N MET A 319 0.97 0.79 -1.84
CA MET A 319 0.06 1.83 -1.39
C MET A 319 -0.43 2.69 -2.56
N ILE A 320 0.51 3.18 -3.38
CA ILE A 320 0.20 4.00 -4.55
C ILE A 320 -0.63 3.19 -5.55
N SER A 321 -0.26 1.94 -5.83
CA SER A 321 -1.04 1.09 -6.74
C SER A 321 -2.46 0.89 -6.24
N PHE A 322 -2.64 0.53 -4.96
CA PHE A 322 -3.95 0.33 -4.36
C PHE A 322 -4.82 1.59 -4.45
N PHE A 323 -4.31 2.72 -3.97
CA PHE A 323 -5.08 3.97 -3.96
C PHE A 323 -5.35 4.53 -5.34
N ILE A 324 -4.39 4.49 -6.27
CA ILE A 324 -4.64 4.89 -7.67
C ILE A 324 -5.72 4.00 -8.29
N GLY A 325 -5.73 2.69 -7.99
CA GLY A 325 -6.79 1.79 -8.43
C GLY A 325 -8.18 2.19 -7.95
N ILE A 326 -8.33 2.40 -6.64
CA ILE A 326 -9.64 2.74 -6.03
C ILE A 326 -10.08 4.16 -6.37
N ILE A 327 -9.21 5.16 -6.20
CA ILE A 327 -9.53 6.58 -6.42
C ILE A 327 -9.90 6.82 -7.88
N ASN A 328 -9.23 6.19 -8.86
CA ASN A 328 -9.59 6.35 -10.26
C ASN A 328 -11.02 5.88 -10.58
N MET A 329 -11.64 5.04 -9.75
CA MET A 329 -13.04 4.64 -9.92
C MET A 329 -14.05 5.59 -9.28
N LEU A 330 -13.62 6.65 -8.58
CA LEU A 330 -14.52 7.73 -8.17
C LEU A 330 -15.08 8.45 -9.41
N PRO A 331 -16.39 8.75 -9.46
CA PRO A 331 -16.97 9.42 -10.60
C PRO A 331 -16.63 10.91 -10.53
N LEU A 332 -15.47 11.25 -11.08
CA LEU A 332 -14.97 12.63 -11.26
C LEU A 332 -14.51 12.81 -12.71
N PRO A 333 -14.52 14.04 -13.27
CA PRO A 333 -14.29 14.28 -14.70
C PRO A 333 -12.97 13.74 -15.27
N ILE A 334 -11.90 13.78 -14.49
CA ILE A 334 -10.54 13.41 -14.92
C ILE A 334 -10.28 11.90 -14.71
N LEU A 335 -11.07 11.27 -13.84
CA LEU A 335 -10.86 9.90 -13.40
C LEU A 335 -11.67 8.92 -14.26
N ASP A 336 -11.24 7.67 -14.26
CA ASP A 336 -11.86 6.61 -15.05
C ASP A 336 -13.31 6.35 -14.64
N GLY A 337 -13.65 6.45 -13.36
CA GLY A 337 -15.00 6.30 -12.83
C GLY A 337 -16.01 7.28 -13.44
N GLY A 338 -15.56 8.50 -13.78
CA GLY A 338 -16.39 9.47 -14.48
C GLY A 338 -16.75 9.00 -15.90
N LYS A 339 -15.73 8.55 -16.65
CA LYS A 339 -15.92 7.94 -17.98
C LYS A 339 -16.74 6.65 -17.92
N PHE A 340 -16.59 5.90 -16.83
CA PHE A 340 -17.31 4.65 -16.56
C PHE A 340 -18.81 4.90 -16.44
N ILE A 341 -19.23 5.82 -15.56
CA ILE A 341 -20.64 6.21 -15.40
C ILE A 341 -21.17 6.83 -16.70
N HIS A 342 -20.41 7.73 -17.32
CA HIS A 342 -20.79 8.35 -18.59
C HIS A 342 -21.09 7.31 -19.70
N SER A 343 -20.31 6.22 -19.75
CA SER A 343 -20.48 5.15 -20.75
C SER A 343 -21.72 4.27 -20.52
N ILE A 344 -22.25 4.25 -19.29
CA ILE A 344 -23.45 3.48 -18.92
C ILE A 344 -24.71 4.26 -19.27
N ILE A 345 -24.69 5.57 -19.07
CA ILE A 345 -25.83 6.46 -19.30
C ILE A 345 -26.32 6.30 -20.74
N ASP A 346 -27.64 6.19 -20.90
CA ASP A 346 -28.22 5.90 -22.19
C ASP A 346 -28.32 7.15 -23.08
N LYS A 347 -27.98 6.98 -24.36
CA LYS A 347 -28.09 8.05 -25.38
C LYS A 347 -29.55 8.41 -25.71
N LYS A 348 -30.53 7.71 -25.13
CA LYS A 348 -31.96 8.04 -25.25
C LYS A 348 -32.35 9.25 -24.40
N ILE A 349 -31.50 9.67 -23.48
CA ILE A 349 -31.71 10.85 -22.64
C ILE A 349 -31.06 12.06 -23.33
N SER A 350 -31.65 13.25 -23.20
CA SER A 350 -31.07 14.48 -23.77
C SER A 350 -29.68 14.77 -23.20
N ASP A 351 -28.77 15.30 -24.03
CA ASP A 351 -27.42 15.68 -23.58
C ASP A 351 -27.45 16.66 -22.40
N LYS A 352 -28.47 17.54 -22.35
CA LYS A 352 -28.70 18.44 -21.21
C LYS A 352 -28.95 17.67 -19.92
N SER A 353 -29.81 16.65 -19.95
CA SER A 353 -30.11 15.82 -18.78
C SER A 353 -28.91 14.97 -18.37
N VAL A 354 -28.15 14.42 -19.33
CA VAL A 354 -26.89 13.70 -19.05
C VAL A 354 -25.90 14.61 -18.34
N ASN A 355 -25.69 15.82 -18.87
CA ASN A 355 -24.78 16.80 -18.28
C ASN A 355 -25.21 17.19 -16.86
N ILE A 356 -26.49 17.48 -16.63
CA ILE A 356 -27.02 17.80 -15.28
C ILE A 356 -26.72 16.64 -14.32
N MET A 357 -27.03 15.41 -14.71
CA MET A 357 -26.82 14.23 -13.87
C MET A 357 -25.33 14.01 -13.55
N MET A 358 -24.46 14.11 -14.55
CA MET A 358 -23.01 13.97 -14.35
C MET A 358 -22.45 15.06 -13.43
N TRP A 359 -22.84 16.32 -13.62
CA TRP A 359 -22.41 17.42 -12.74
C TRP A 359 -22.91 17.26 -11.31
N SER A 360 -24.13 16.73 -11.11
CA SER A 360 -24.63 16.38 -9.77
C SER A 360 -23.80 15.28 -9.12
N ILE A 361 -23.47 14.22 -9.86
CA ILE A 361 -22.62 13.11 -9.36
C ILE A 361 -21.22 13.64 -9.03
N TYR A 362 -20.63 14.45 -9.91
CA TYR A 362 -19.32 15.06 -9.71
C TYR A 362 -19.30 15.97 -8.49
N GLY A 363 -20.30 16.84 -8.34
CA GLY A 363 -20.44 17.73 -7.19
C GLY A 363 -20.57 16.96 -5.88
N PHE A 364 -21.44 15.95 -5.83
CA PHE A 364 -21.59 15.09 -4.66
C PHE A 364 -20.28 14.38 -4.29
N THR A 365 -19.62 13.77 -5.27
CA THR A 365 -18.36 13.03 -5.08
C THR A 365 -17.24 13.95 -4.63
N PHE A 366 -17.14 15.15 -5.22
CA PHE A 366 -16.15 16.14 -4.87
C PHE A 366 -16.33 16.65 -3.43
N ILE A 367 -17.58 16.95 -3.03
CA ILE A 367 -17.90 17.34 -1.65
C ILE A 367 -17.55 16.21 -0.68
N LEU A 368 -17.95 14.98 -0.99
CA LEU A 368 -17.70 13.81 -0.14
C LEU A 368 -16.20 13.57 0.07
N PHE A 369 -15.42 13.60 -1.01
CA PHE A 369 -13.96 13.44 -0.95
C PHE A 369 -13.28 14.62 -0.24
N GLY A 370 -13.69 15.86 -0.56
CA GLY A 370 -13.19 17.07 0.06
C GLY A 370 -13.47 17.14 1.57
N LEU A 371 -14.64 16.67 2.01
CA LEU A 371 -14.98 16.56 3.44
C LEU A 371 -14.06 15.58 4.17
N ASN A 372 -13.75 14.43 3.58
CA ASN A 372 -12.80 13.49 4.19
C ASN A 372 -11.42 14.13 4.40
N ILE A 373 -10.90 14.84 3.40
CA ILE A 373 -9.63 15.56 3.51
C ILE A 373 -9.74 16.70 4.55
N GLY A 374 -10.81 17.48 4.51
CA GLY A 374 -11.03 18.60 5.42
C GLY A 374 -11.15 18.18 6.88
N LEU A 375 -11.86 17.09 7.17
CA LEU A 375 -11.96 16.51 8.52
C LEU A 375 -10.64 15.92 9.00
N SER A 376 -9.87 15.31 8.09
CA SER A 376 -8.52 14.83 8.40
C SER A 376 -7.60 15.98 8.78
N TYR A 377 -7.63 17.06 8.00
CA TYR A 377 -6.89 18.29 8.32
C TYR A 377 -7.35 18.92 9.64
N PHE A 378 -8.65 18.92 9.93
CA PHE A 378 -9.16 19.45 11.20
C PHE A 378 -8.69 18.62 12.41
N LYS A 379 -8.62 17.29 12.28
CA LYS A 379 -8.17 16.39 13.36
C LYS A 379 -6.68 16.55 13.66
N SER A 380 -5.86 16.55 12.62
CA SER A 380 -4.42 16.30 12.74
C SER A 380 -3.53 17.30 12.01
N GLY A 381 -4.12 18.36 11.46
CA GLY A 381 -3.43 19.29 10.56
C GLY A 381 -3.02 18.63 9.24
N TRP A 382 -2.03 19.19 8.55
CA TRP A 382 -1.37 18.48 7.47
C TRP A 382 -0.49 17.38 8.08
N PHE A 383 -1.05 16.18 8.27
CA PHE A 383 -0.24 15.05 8.71
C PHE A 383 0.76 14.68 7.60
N THR A 384 2.05 14.65 7.97
CA THR A 384 3.16 14.45 7.05
C THR A 384 3.69 13.02 7.11
N ILE A 385 3.93 12.41 5.94
CA ILE A 385 4.46 11.05 5.74
C ILE A 385 5.90 11.09 5.21
#